data_AF-A0A0G1K5W2-F1
#
_entry.id   AF-A0A0G1K5W2-F1
#
_cell.length_a   1.000
_cell.length_b   1.000
_cell.length_c   1.000
_cell.angle_alpha   90.00
_cell.angle_beta   90.00
_cell.angle_gamma   90.00
#
_symmetry.space_group_name_H-M   'P 1'
#
loop_
_entity.id
_entity.type
_entity.pdbx_description
1 polymer ?
#
loop_
_entity_poly.entity_id
_entity_poly.type
_entity_poly.pdbx_seq_one_letter_code
_entity_poly.pdbx_strand_id
1 'polypeptide(L)'
;MSMWIKDVEQFKEQSGYIIEGAWYPRVTKIVEIKSKPALHYYYGQAKSYAEAQQQTQKSAEEGTKIHEAVEAIMKGENPEIDRLIIPSVTAFKNFIDFQKIEVIPEHIERRIFHPDERYAGTIDTLATINGKFGVLDIKTSAAIYRDYNMQTAAYLAALGREFPNLSTRWILRIDQAQTCLKCGATLRTKGGREKIKINGSKKCGDDHEWSETKGIIELKEFPFWRDDYGAFLAAKKLWEWENDYWLKQAGYLK
;
A
#
# COMPACT_ATOMS: atom_id res chain seq x y z
N MET A 1 10.19 -2.76 17.04
CA MET A 1 9.80 -3.18 18.41
C MET A 1 8.41 -3.76 18.33
N SER A 2 8.19 -4.99 18.82
CA SER A 2 6.82 -5.39 19.17
C SER A 2 6.34 -4.37 20.19
N MET A 3 5.37 -3.54 19.81
CA MET A 3 4.70 -2.70 20.79
C MET A 3 4.05 -3.66 21.77
N TRP A 4 4.50 -3.69 23.01
CA TRP A 4 3.90 -4.51 24.04
C TRP A 4 2.45 -4.04 24.17
N ILE A 5 1.51 -4.87 23.72
CA ILE A 5 0.07 -4.64 23.87
C ILE A 5 -0.21 -4.69 25.37
N LYS A 6 -0.66 -3.57 25.91
CA LYS A 6 -0.92 -3.38 27.35
C LYS A 6 -2.23 -4.03 27.77
N ASP A 7 -3.26 -3.90 26.93
CA ASP A 7 -4.61 -4.36 27.19
C ASP A 7 -5.38 -4.64 25.90
N VAL A 8 -6.60 -5.18 26.06
CA VAL A 8 -7.47 -5.59 24.95
C VAL A 8 -7.97 -4.39 24.13
N GLU A 9 -8.17 -3.23 24.74
CA GLU A 9 -8.64 -2.06 24.00
C GLU A 9 -7.54 -1.52 23.08
N GLN A 10 -6.31 -1.49 23.56
CA GLN A 10 -5.16 -1.17 22.73
C GLN A 10 -4.98 -2.17 21.58
N PHE A 11 -5.18 -3.48 21.82
CA PHE A 11 -5.16 -4.48 20.75
C PHE A 11 -6.24 -4.20 19.70
N LYS A 12 -7.47 -3.95 20.14
CA LYS A 12 -8.63 -3.68 19.27
C LYS A 12 -8.41 -2.43 18.43
N GLU A 13 -7.90 -1.36 19.02
CA GLU A 13 -7.59 -0.09 18.36
C GLU A 13 -6.51 -0.25 17.28
N GLN A 14 -5.45 -1.02 17.56
CA GLN A 14 -4.33 -1.19 16.62
C GLN A 14 -4.62 -2.21 15.53
N SER A 15 -5.47 -3.19 15.81
CA SER A 15 -5.61 -4.38 14.98
C SER A 15 -6.95 -4.52 14.29
N GLY A 16 -7.94 -3.66 14.58
CA GLY A 16 -9.27 -3.83 14.02
C GLY A 16 -10.09 -2.55 13.89
N TYR A 17 -11.35 -2.76 13.55
CA TYR A 17 -12.42 -1.76 13.53
C TYR A 17 -13.66 -2.33 14.23
N ILE A 18 -14.44 -1.46 14.86
CA ILE A 18 -15.79 -1.81 15.30
C ILE A 18 -16.76 -1.39 14.20
N ILE A 19 -17.50 -2.35 13.66
CA ILE A 19 -18.49 -2.16 12.59
C ILE A 19 -19.76 -2.86 13.05
N GLU A 20 -20.87 -2.13 13.08
CA GLU A 20 -22.18 -2.68 13.50
C GLU A 20 -22.14 -3.38 14.88
N GLY A 21 -21.36 -2.83 15.82
CA GLY A 21 -21.21 -3.36 17.17
C GLY A 21 -20.31 -4.60 17.29
N ALA A 22 -19.80 -5.15 16.19
CA ALA A 22 -18.84 -6.25 16.19
C ALA A 22 -17.43 -5.76 15.84
N TRP A 23 -16.42 -6.38 16.45
CA TRP A 23 -15.01 -6.08 16.16
C TRP A 23 -14.47 -7.00 15.05
N TYR A 24 -13.75 -6.40 14.10
CA TYR A 24 -13.17 -7.08 12.94
C TYR A 24 -11.68 -6.74 12.79
N PRO A 25 -10.78 -7.73 12.63
CA PRO A 25 -9.36 -7.48 12.38
C PRO A 25 -9.14 -6.82 11.01
N ARG A 26 -8.16 -5.93 10.94
CA ARG A 26 -7.77 -5.20 9.71
C ARG A 26 -7.05 -6.13 8.74
N VAL A 27 -7.40 -6.07 7.46
CA VAL A 27 -6.70 -6.77 6.38
C VAL A 27 -5.19 -6.49 6.42
N THR A 28 -4.80 -5.23 6.58
CA THR A 28 -3.38 -4.85 6.65
C THR A 28 -2.68 -5.50 7.84
N LYS A 29 -3.35 -5.58 9.00
CA LYS A 29 -2.78 -6.19 10.20
C LYS A 29 -2.62 -7.70 10.09
N ILE A 30 -3.57 -8.36 9.44
CA ILE A 30 -3.48 -9.78 9.08
C ILE A 30 -2.28 -10.02 8.15
N VAL A 31 -2.14 -9.22 7.09
CA VAL A 31 -1.08 -9.40 6.08
C VAL A 31 0.32 -9.19 6.65
N GLU A 32 0.48 -8.44 7.74
CA GLU A 32 1.76 -8.25 8.44
C GLU A 32 2.40 -9.55 8.95
N ILE A 33 1.61 -10.62 9.18
CA ILE A 33 2.16 -11.92 9.62
C ILE A 33 3.12 -12.53 8.59
N LYS A 34 2.97 -12.15 7.31
CA LYS A 34 3.82 -12.63 6.24
C LYS A 34 5.23 -12.04 6.38
N SER A 35 6.22 -12.91 6.55
CA SER A 35 7.62 -12.52 6.57
C SER A 35 8.03 -11.73 5.31
N LYS A 36 8.95 -10.77 5.49
CA LYS A 36 9.52 -9.93 4.43
C LYS A 36 11.04 -10.03 4.44
N PRO A 37 11.64 -11.17 4.00
CA PRO A 37 13.09 -11.38 4.09
C PRO A 37 13.93 -10.35 3.34
N ALA A 38 13.38 -9.73 2.29
CA ALA A 38 14.03 -8.64 1.57
C ALA A 38 14.41 -7.45 2.47
N LEU A 39 13.72 -7.25 3.59
CA LEU A 39 14.03 -6.21 4.57
C LEU A 39 15.25 -6.55 5.42
N HIS A 40 15.71 -7.80 5.49
CA HIS A 40 16.89 -8.16 6.26
C HIS A 40 18.14 -7.45 5.74
N TYR A 41 18.31 -7.35 4.41
CA TYR A 41 19.39 -6.57 3.81
C TYR A 41 19.27 -5.07 4.12
N TYR A 42 18.04 -4.55 4.17
CA TYR A 42 17.81 -3.15 4.53
C TYR A 42 18.28 -2.86 5.95
N TYR A 43 17.90 -3.71 6.92
CA TYR A 43 18.34 -3.58 8.31
C TYR A 43 19.84 -3.84 8.48
N GLY A 44 20.41 -4.81 7.77
CA GLY A 44 21.83 -5.14 7.83
C GLY A 44 22.76 -4.06 7.25
N GLN A 45 22.23 -3.18 6.38
CA GLN A 45 23.00 -2.04 5.82
C GLN A 45 22.87 -0.75 6.63
N ALA A 46 21.94 -0.67 7.58
CA ALA A 46 21.77 0.51 8.42
C ALA A 46 22.83 0.52 9.54
N LYS A 47 23.22 1.71 10.03
CA LYS A 47 24.21 1.78 11.13
C LYS A 47 23.62 1.23 12.43
N SER A 48 22.31 1.34 12.60
CA SER A 48 21.58 0.74 13.71
C SER A 48 20.15 0.42 13.33
N TYR A 49 19.51 -0.46 14.11
CA TYR A 49 18.08 -0.73 13.98
C TYR A 49 17.23 0.53 14.20
N ALA A 50 17.62 1.38 15.16
CA ALA A 50 16.90 2.63 15.45
C ALA A 50 16.92 3.60 14.25
N GLU A 51 18.07 3.75 13.59
CA GLU A 51 18.20 4.57 12.38
C GLU A 51 17.34 3.99 11.24
N ALA A 52 17.34 2.67 11.04
CA ALA A 52 16.49 2.02 10.05
C ALA A 52 14.99 2.24 10.33
N GLN A 53 14.58 2.19 11.60
CA GLN A 53 13.20 2.50 11.99
C GLN A 53 12.85 3.97 11.69
N GLN A 54 13.75 4.91 12.01
CA GLN A 54 13.55 6.33 11.72
C GLN A 54 13.44 6.60 10.21
N GLN A 55 14.29 5.98 9.39
CA GLN A 55 14.22 6.07 7.92
C GLN A 55 12.92 5.47 7.37
N THR A 56 12.46 4.35 7.95
CA THR A 56 11.19 3.72 7.59
C THR A 56 10.02 4.65 7.90
N GLN A 57 10.03 5.29 9.08
CA GLN A 57 9.02 6.24 9.50
C GLN A 57 8.95 7.46 8.56
N LYS A 58 10.10 8.08 8.24
CA LYS A 58 10.16 9.18 7.25
C LYS A 58 9.67 8.76 5.87
N SER A 59 9.99 7.53 5.45
CA SER A 59 9.50 6.97 4.18
C SER A 59 7.98 6.79 4.18
N ALA A 60 7.41 6.40 5.32
CA ALA A 60 5.96 6.28 5.50
C ALA A 60 5.29 7.66 5.46
N GLU A 61 5.82 8.65 6.17
CA GLU A 61 5.32 10.04 6.17
C GLU A 61 5.30 10.65 4.76
N GLU A 62 6.39 10.50 4.00
CA GLU A 62 6.45 10.94 2.60
C GLU A 62 5.41 10.20 1.75
N GLY A 63 5.22 8.90 2.00
CA GLY A 63 4.20 8.09 1.34
C GLY A 63 2.77 8.55 1.64
N THR A 64 2.48 8.89 2.90
CA THR A 64 1.20 9.43 3.35
C THR A 64 0.89 10.75 2.64
N LYS A 65 1.86 11.68 2.56
CA LYS A 65 1.66 12.94 1.84
C LYS A 65 1.28 12.75 0.37
N ILE A 66 1.93 11.81 -0.32
CA ILE A 66 1.60 11.49 -1.72
C ILE A 66 0.18 10.93 -1.81
N HIS A 67 -0.15 9.98 -0.92
CA HIS A 67 -1.44 9.30 -0.90
C HIS A 67 -2.59 10.28 -0.64
N GLU A 68 -2.51 11.08 0.42
CA GLU A 68 -3.50 12.12 0.77
C GLU A 68 -3.69 13.14 -0.37
N ALA A 69 -2.59 13.60 -0.99
CA ALA A 69 -2.68 14.53 -2.11
C ALA A 69 -3.40 13.91 -3.32
N VAL A 70 -3.11 12.65 -3.62
CA VAL A 70 -3.73 11.91 -4.73
C VAL A 70 -5.23 11.69 -4.47
N GLU A 71 -5.59 11.31 -3.26
CA GLU A 71 -6.99 11.15 -2.85
C GLU A 71 -7.79 12.43 -2.95
N ALA A 72 -7.25 13.54 -2.43
CA ALA A 72 -7.88 14.85 -2.52
C ALA A 72 -8.11 15.23 -4.00
N ILE A 73 -7.13 15.00 -4.88
CA ILE A 73 -7.30 15.21 -6.33
C ILE A 73 -8.40 14.31 -6.91
N MET A 74 -8.45 13.03 -6.53
CA MET A 74 -9.51 12.10 -6.97
C MET A 74 -10.91 12.53 -6.48
N LYS A 75 -11.01 13.21 -5.34
CA LYS A 75 -12.25 13.84 -4.84
C LYS A 75 -12.63 15.13 -5.58
N GLY A 76 -11.78 15.60 -6.51
CA GLY A 76 -11.97 16.88 -7.20
C GLY A 76 -11.50 18.10 -6.40
N GLU A 77 -10.74 17.89 -5.34
CA GLU A 77 -10.17 18.95 -4.51
C GLU A 77 -8.83 19.44 -5.09
N ASN A 78 -8.35 20.58 -4.58
CA ASN A 78 -7.06 21.15 -4.99
C ASN A 78 -6.13 21.31 -3.76
N PRO A 79 -5.48 20.23 -3.30
CA PRO A 79 -4.64 20.26 -2.11
C PRO A 79 -3.36 21.07 -2.32
N GLU A 80 -2.83 21.65 -1.23
CA GLU A 80 -1.48 22.19 -1.22
C GLU A 80 -0.46 21.04 -1.31
N ILE A 81 0.46 21.12 -2.26
CA ILE A 81 1.42 20.04 -2.53
C ILE A 81 2.78 20.41 -1.94
N ASP A 82 3.26 19.59 -1.01
CA ASP A 82 4.62 19.69 -0.48
C ASP A 82 5.64 19.57 -1.65
N ARG A 83 6.62 20.48 -1.68
CA ARG A 83 7.65 20.55 -2.72
C ARG A 83 8.35 19.21 -2.93
N LEU A 84 8.51 18.42 -1.87
CA LEU A 84 9.14 17.10 -1.92
C LEU A 84 8.40 16.11 -2.82
N ILE A 85 7.08 16.24 -2.98
CA ILE A 85 6.23 15.25 -3.68
C ILE A 85 5.64 15.78 -4.99
N ILE A 86 5.93 17.03 -5.37
CA ILE A 86 5.47 17.65 -6.62
C ILE A 86 5.68 16.73 -7.84
N PRO A 87 6.85 16.11 -8.06
CA PRO A 87 7.06 15.24 -9.22
C PRO A 87 6.08 14.06 -9.26
N SER A 88 5.85 13.41 -8.11
CA SER A 88 4.92 12.29 -7.97
C SER A 88 3.48 12.70 -8.26
N VAL A 89 3.01 13.78 -7.64
CA VAL A 89 1.63 14.28 -7.80
C VAL A 89 1.38 14.80 -9.21
N THR A 90 2.37 15.46 -9.82
CA THR A 90 2.27 15.96 -11.20
C THR A 90 2.16 14.79 -12.18
N ALA A 91 2.98 13.75 -12.01
CA ALA A 91 2.89 12.55 -12.84
C ALA A 91 1.54 11.84 -12.68
N PHE A 92 0.99 11.81 -11.47
CA PHE A 92 -0.35 11.28 -11.23
C PHE A 92 -1.43 12.07 -11.96
N LYS A 93 -1.45 13.41 -11.84
CA LYS A 93 -2.42 14.28 -12.56
C LYS A 93 -2.40 14.02 -14.07
N ASN A 94 -1.20 14.03 -14.67
CA ASN A 94 -1.03 13.75 -16.09
C ASN A 94 -1.51 12.33 -16.48
N PHE A 95 -1.33 11.37 -15.58
CA PHE A 95 -1.72 9.98 -15.83
C PHE A 95 -3.23 9.77 -15.80
N ILE A 96 -3.94 10.35 -14.83
CA ILE A 96 -5.40 10.21 -14.73
C ILE A 96 -6.11 10.90 -15.90
N ASP A 97 -5.61 12.06 -16.34
CA ASP A 97 -6.13 12.79 -17.50
C ASP A 97 -6.00 11.95 -18.78
N PHE A 98 -4.90 11.20 -18.91
CA PHE A 98 -4.64 10.35 -20.07
C PHE A 98 -5.40 9.03 -20.03
N GLN A 99 -5.38 8.32 -18.90
CA GLN A 99 -5.97 6.97 -18.77
C GLN A 99 -7.48 6.96 -18.63
N LYS A 100 -8.12 8.11 -18.35
CA LYS A 100 -9.55 8.23 -18.11
C LYS A 100 -10.03 7.26 -17.03
N ILE A 101 -9.37 7.30 -15.88
CA ILE A 101 -9.78 6.55 -14.69
C ILE A 101 -11.02 7.25 -14.11
N GLU A 102 -12.15 6.54 -14.11
CA GLU A 102 -13.37 7.03 -13.48
C GLU A 102 -13.42 6.51 -12.05
N VAL A 103 -13.27 7.41 -11.07
CA VAL A 103 -13.40 7.09 -9.64
C VAL A 103 -14.81 7.43 -9.16
N ILE A 104 -15.28 6.69 -8.16
CA ILE A 104 -16.54 6.97 -7.47
C ILE A 104 -16.19 7.67 -6.14
N PRO A 105 -16.41 8.99 -5.99
CA PRO A 105 -15.96 9.74 -4.82
C PRO A 105 -16.46 9.18 -3.49
N GLU A 106 -17.69 8.62 -3.46
CA GLU A 106 -18.31 8.01 -2.27
C GLU A 106 -17.61 6.72 -1.81
N HIS A 107 -16.68 6.19 -2.60
CA HIS A 107 -15.92 4.99 -2.31
C HIS A 107 -14.45 5.25 -2.04
N ILE A 108 -14.03 6.52 -1.99
CA ILE A 108 -12.67 6.89 -1.58
C ILE A 108 -12.52 6.76 -0.06
N GLU A 109 -11.46 6.09 0.40
CA GLU A 109 -11.19 5.81 1.83
C GLU A 109 -12.36 5.13 2.55
N ARG A 110 -13.09 4.27 1.83
CA ARG A 110 -14.29 3.63 2.36
C ARG A 110 -13.94 2.41 3.21
N ARG A 111 -14.54 2.33 4.40
CA ARG A 111 -14.49 1.13 5.24
C ARG A 111 -15.38 0.03 4.66
N ILE A 112 -14.84 -1.17 4.62
CA ILE A 112 -15.49 -2.39 4.13
C ILE A 112 -15.27 -3.53 5.12
N PHE A 113 -16.14 -4.54 5.09
CA PHE A 113 -16.00 -5.72 5.93
C PHE A 113 -16.61 -6.95 5.28
N HIS A 114 -16.08 -8.12 5.66
CA HIS A 114 -16.64 -9.40 5.29
C HIS A 114 -17.25 -10.03 6.56
N PRO A 115 -18.59 -10.08 6.70
CA PRO A 115 -19.21 -10.57 7.93
C PRO A 115 -18.93 -12.05 8.19
N ASP A 116 -18.95 -12.90 7.16
CA ASP A 116 -18.78 -14.35 7.38
C ASP A 116 -17.31 -14.74 7.68
N GLU A 117 -16.37 -14.25 6.89
CA GLU A 117 -14.92 -14.46 7.09
C GLU A 117 -14.34 -13.56 8.18
N ARG A 118 -15.14 -12.61 8.70
CA ARG A 118 -14.85 -11.75 9.84
C ARG A 118 -13.52 -11.00 9.74
N TYR A 119 -13.40 -10.12 8.76
CA TYR A 119 -12.32 -9.14 8.66
C TYR A 119 -12.84 -7.82 8.09
N ALA A 120 -12.07 -6.74 8.24
CA ALA A 120 -12.41 -5.42 7.73
C ALA A 120 -11.20 -4.72 7.12
N GLY A 121 -11.44 -3.71 6.30
CA GLY A 121 -10.41 -2.94 5.64
C GLY A 121 -10.89 -1.55 5.24
N THR A 122 -9.93 -0.74 4.79
CA THR A 122 -10.21 0.53 4.09
C THR A 122 -9.67 0.38 2.68
N ILE A 123 -10.53 0.58 1.69
CA ILE A 123 -10.11 0.67 0.29
C ILE A 123 -9.71 2.11 -0.01
N ASP A 124 -8.68 2.28 -0.84
CA ASP A 124 -8.32 3.60 -1.33
C ASP A 124 -9.45 4.12 -2.25
N THR A 125 -9.89 3.34 -3.25
CA THR A 125 -11.09 3.66 -4.04
C THR A 125 -11.65 2.49 -4.86
N LEU A 126 -12.87 2.67 -5.39
CA LEU A 126 -13.42 1.89 -6.51
C LEU A 126 -13.32 2.70 -7.79
N ALA A 127 -12.90 2.04 -8.87
CA ALA A 127 -12.67 2.69 -10.15
C ALA A 127 -13.18 1.85 -11.32
N THR A 128 -13.55 2.55 -12.39
CA THR A 128 -13.75 2.00 -13.73
C THR A 128 -12.57 2.36 -14.61
N ILE A 129 -11.87 1.35 -15.13
CA ILE A 129 -10.71 1.53 -16.03
C ILE A 129 -10.91 0.61 -17.24
N ASN A 130 -10.92 1.20 -18.44
CA ASN A 130 -11.14 0.47 -19.69
C ASN A 130 -12.41 -0.42 -19.67
N GLY A 131 -13.50 0.10 -19.09
CA GLY A 131 -14.79 -0.59 -18.99
C GLY A 131 -14.88 -1.70 -17.95
N LYS A 132 -13.81 -1.96 -17.18
CA LYS A 132 -13.84 -2.89 -16.05
C LYS A 132 -14.03 -2.12 -14.75
N PHE A 133 -14.86 -2.66 -13.85
CA PHE A 133 -15.06 -2.12 -12.52
C PHE A 133 -14.29 -2.95 -11.48
N GLY A 134 -13.58 -2.28 -10.56
CA GLY A 134 -12.67 -2.94 -9.64
C GLY A 134 -12.14 -2.06 -8.51
N VAL A 135 -11.37 -2.68 -7.61
CA VAL A 135 -10.66 -2.00 -6.51
C VAL A 135 -9.37 -1.38 -7.04
N LEU A 136 -9.13 -0.10 -6.79
CA LEU A 136 -7.87 0.57 -7.10
C LEU A 136 -7.16 0.90 -5.78
N ASP A 137 -5.96 0.34 -5.60
CA ASP A 137 -5.14 0.54 -4.39
C ASP A 137 -3.83 1.26 -4.77
N ILE A 138 -3.54 2.36 -4.08
CA ILE A 138 -2.44 3.27 -4.35
C ILE A 138 -1.25 2.87 -3.48
N LYS A 139 -0.06 2.78 -4.11
CA LYS A 139 1.17 2.38 -3.43
C LYS A 139 2.30 3.33 -3.74
N THR A 140 3.01 3.78 -2.70
CA THR A 140 4.19 4.67 -2.84
C THR A 140 5.52 3.95 -2.68
N SER A 141 5.51 2.63 -2.89
CA SER A 141 6.64 1.74 -2.73
C SER A 141 7.62 1.81 -3.90
N ALA A 142 8.82 1.26 -3.69
CA ALA A 142 9.83 1.18 -4.75
C ALA A 142 9.45 0.22 -5.90
N ALA A 143 8.50 -0.68 -5.68
CA ALA A 143 7.98 -1.63 -6.67
C ALA A 143 6.60 -2.14 -6.23
N ILE A 144 5.85 -2.73 -7.17
CA ILE A 144 4.63 -3.48 -6.85
C ILE A 144 5.03 -4.83 -6.23
N TYR A 145 4.71 -5.04 -4.96
CA TYR A 145 5.03 -6.28 -4.25
C TYR A 145 3.87 -7.27 -4.27
N ARG A 146 4.18 -8.56 -4.27
CA ARG A 146 3.19 -9.64 -4.36
C ARG A 146 2.20 -9.66 -3.20
N ASP A 147 2.57 -9.19 -2.02
CA ASP A 147 1.68 -9.16 -0.85
C ASP A 147 0.57 -8.11 -0.94
N TYR A 148 0.70 -7.10 -1.82
CA TYR A 148 -0.40 -6.19 -2.14
C TYR A 148 -1.60 -6.93 -2.73
N ASN A 149 -1.35 -8.05 -3.40
CA ASN A 149 -2.41 -8.88 -3.93
C ASN A 149 -3.20 -9.59 -2.83
N MET A 150 -2.59 -9.94 -1.69
CA MET A 150 -3.38 -10.53 -0.60
C MET A 150 -4.38 -9.51 -0.04
N GLN A 151 -3.93 -8.26 0.14
CA GLN A 151 -4.76 -7.16 0.61
C GLN A 151 -5.92 -6.86 -0.34
N THR A 152 -5.63 -6.60 -1.61
CA THR A 152 -6.65 -6.23 -2.60
C THR A 152 -7.61 -7.37 -2.94
N ALA A 153 -7.17 -8.64 -2.84
CA ALA A 153 -8.06 -9.79 -3.00
C ALA A 153 -9.08 -9.88 -1.85
N ALA A 154 -8.64 -9.62 -0.60
CA ALA A 154 -9.53 -9.57 0.55
C ALA A 154 -10.58 -8.46 0.42
N TYR A 155 -10.18 -7.30 -0.12
CA TYR A 155 -11.09 -6.18 -0.39
C TYR A 155 -12.14 -6.52 -1.44
N LEU A 156 -11.70 -7.09 -2.57
CA LEU A 156 -12.59 -7.52 -3.64
C LEU A 156 -13.61 -8.56 -3.13
N ALA A 157 -13.16 -9.54 -2.33
CA ALA A 157 -14.05 -10.53 -1.73
C ALA A 157 -15.08 -9.92 -0.77
N ALA A 158 -14.67 -8.98 0.10
CA ALA A 158 -15.57 -8.32 1.05
C ALA A 158 -16.65 -7.48 0.35
N LEU A 159 -16.32 -6.89 -0.80
CA LEU A 159 -17.21 -6.07 -1.60
C LEU A 159 -18.13 -6.85 -2.54
N GLY A 160 -17.83 -8.12 -2.82
CA GLY A 160 -18.52 -8.87 -3.87
C GLY A 160 -20.03 -9.04 -3.68
N ARG A 161 -20.52 -8.97 -2.43
CA ARG A 161 -21.97 -8.98 -2.12
C ARG A 161 -22.65 -7.68 -2.51
N GLU A 162 -21.98 -6.56 -2.29
CA GLU A 162 -22.51 -5.22 -2.58
C GLU A 162 -22.38 -4.88 -4.06
N PHE A 163 -21.29 -5.33 -4.70
CA PHE A 163 -20.98 -5.04 -6.10
C PHE A 163 -20.77 -6.34 -6.90
N PRO A 164 -21.86 -6.99 -7.39
CA PRO A 164 -21.75 -8.24 -8.14
C PRO A 164 -20.96 -8.14 -9.46
N ASN A 165 -20.81 -6.93 -10.02
CA ASN A 165 -20.04 -6.65 -11.24
C ASN A 165 -18.57 -6.30 -10.97
N LEU A 166 -18.12 -6.31 -9.70
CA LEU A 166 -16.73 -6.08 -9.34
C LEU A 166 -15.86 -7.22 -9.88
N SER A 167 -15.01 -6.91 -10.85
CA SER A 167 -14.40 -7.92 -11.74
C SER A 167 -12.89 -8.04 -11.59
N THR A 168 -12.24 -6.99 -11.10
CA THR A 168 -10.79 -6.91 -11.10
C THR A 168 -10.30 -5.96 -10.01
N ARG A 169 -8.99 -5.75 -9.98
CA ARG A 169 -8.29 -4.90 -9.04
C ARG A 169 -7.01 -4.40 -9.66
N TRP A 170 -6.58 -3.24 -9.23
CA TRP A 170 -5.36 -2.60 -9.70
C TRP A 170 -4.51 -2.14 -8.54
N ILE A 171 -3.19 -2.20 -8.77
CA ILE A 171 -2.24 -1.43 -7.98
C ILE A 171 -1.80 -0.25 -8.83
N LEU A 172 -2.02 0.96 -8.32
CA LEU A 172 -1.46 2.19 -8.86
C LEU A 172 -0.24 2.58 -8.04
N ARG A 173 0.94 2.26 -8.55
CA ARG A 173 2.18 2.67 -7.93
C ARG A 173 2.55 4.08 -8.36
N ILE A 174 2.80 4.94 -7.38
CA ILE A 174 3.20 6.34 -7.55
C ILE A 174 4.52 6.55 -6.81
N ASP A 175 5.55 6.96 -7.53
CA ASP A 175 6.89 7.16 -6.95
C ASP A 175 7.61 8.29 -7.68
N GLN A 176 8.86 8.55 -7.32
CA GLN A 176 9.70 9.51 -8.00
C GLN A 176 11.17 9.10 -7.95
N ALA A 177 11.90 9.41 -9.01
CA ALA A 177 13.34 9.15 -9.10
C ALA A 177 14.02 10.09 -10.11
N GLN A 178 15.34 10.16 -10.00
CA GLN A 178 16.20 10.73 -11.02
C GLN A 178 16.76 9.62 -11.90
N THR A 179 17.06 9.92 -13.17
CA THR A 179 17.71 8.99 -14.10
C THR A 179 19.09 9.52 -14.46
N CYS A 180 20.10 8.66 -14.45
CA CYS A 180 21.43 9.02 -14.88
C CYS A 180 21.46 9.19 -16.40
N LEU A 181 21.84 10.37 -16.89
CA LEU A 181 21.89 10.70 -18.32
C LEU A 181 23.01 9.95 -19.06
N LYS A 182 24.04 9.49 -18.34
CA LYS A 182 25.18 8.74 -18.90
C LYS A 182 24.92 7.24 -19.06
N CYS A 183 24.25 6.61 -18.08
CA CYS A 183 24.12 5.15 -17.99
C CYS A 183 22.69 4.61 -17.77
N GLY A 184 21.70 5.46 -17.54
CA GLY A 184 20.31 5.03 -17.32
C GLY A 184 20.03 4.38 -15.96
N ALA A 185 20.99 4.40 -15.03
CA ALA A 185 20.73 4.05 -13.63
C ALA A 185 19.66 4.98 -13.03
N THR A 186 18.94 4.51 -12.02
CA THR A 186 17.94 5.33 -11.30
C THR A 186 18.41 5.61 -9.89
N LEU A 187 18.33 6.87 -9.47
CA LEU A 187 18.53 7.30 -8.08
C LEU A 187 17.17 7.61 -7.47
N ARG A 188 16.81 6.84 -6.45
CA ARG A 188 15.59 7.04 -5.66
C ARG A 188 15.96 7.56 -4.28
N THR A 189 15.44 8.72 -3.93
CA THR A 189 15.60 9.33 -2.60
C THR A 189 14.27 9.22 -1.87
N LYS A 190 14.25 8.49 -0.75
CA LYS A 190 13.03 8.37 0.09
C LYS A 190 13.41 8.21 1.55
N GLY A 191 12.74 8.95 2.43
CA GLY A 191 13.01 8.92 3.88
C GLY A 191 14.44 9.30 4.26
N GLY A 192 15.09 10.14 3.45
CA GLY A 192 16.49 10.55 3.62
C GLY A 192 17.53 9.50 3.17
N ARG A 193 17.10 8.42 2.52
CA ARG A 193 17.99 7.40 1.97
C ARG A 193 18.00 7.45 0.45
N GLU A 194 19.20 7.46 -0.10
CA GLU A 194 19.46 7.31 -1.52
C GLU A 194 19.64 5.84 -1.88
N LYS A 195 19.00 5.41 -2.97
CA LYS A 195 19.16 4.07 -3.53
C LYS A 195 19.38 4.17 -5.02
N ILE A 196 20.59 3.80 -5.45
CA ILE A 196 20.95 3.67 -6.85
C ILE A 196 20.62 2.26 -7.31
N LYS A 197 19.91 2.15 -8.44
CA LYS A 197 19.70 0.90 -9.16
C LYS A 197 20.30 1.02 -10.55
N ILE A 198 21.28 0.17 -10.85
CA ILE A 198 21.90 0.10 -12.17
C ILE A 198 20.99 -0.71 -13.09
N ASN A 199 20.65 -0.14 -14.24
CA ASN A 199 19.89 -0.81 -15.27
C ASN A 199 20.82 -1.07 -16.46
N GLY A 200 21.04 -2.34 -16.82
CA GLY A 200 21.90 -2.72 -17.95
C GLY A 200 23.39 -2.91 -17.61
N SER A 201 24.22 -3.01 -18.64
CA SER A 201 25.64 -3.36 -18.54
C SER A 201 26.59 -2.17 -18.38
N LYS A 202 26.20 -0.98 -18.87
CA LYS A 202 27.02 0.24 -18.79
C LYS A 202 27.02 0.78 -17.36
N LYS A 203 28.19 0.92 -16.76
CA LYS A 203 28.37 1.40 -15.38
C LYS A 203 29.09 2.75 -15.39
N CYS A 204 28.41 3.78 -14.90
CA CYS A 204 29.12 4.90 -14.27
C CYS A 204 29.60 4.35 -12.91
N GLY A 205 30.85 4.56 -12.53
CA GLY A 205 31.29 4.28 -11.16
C GLY A 205 30.59 5.25 -10.21
N ASP A 206 31.35 6.17 -9.61
CA ASP A 206 30.77 7.21 -8.75
C ASP A 206 30.40 8.49 -9.55
N ASP A 207 30.78 8.59 -10.82
CA ASP A 207 30.54 9.75 -11.70
C ASP A 207 29.19 9.70 -12.43
N HIS A 208 28.11 9.74 -11.66
CA HIS A 208 26.75 9.84 -12.20
C HIS A 208 26.35 11.29 -12.54
N GLU A 209 25.60 11.45 -13.63
CA GLU A 209 24.98 12.73 -14.00
C GLU A 209 23.45 12.57 -13.94
N TRP A 210 22.84 13.05 -12.86
CA TRP A 210 21.43 12.83 -12.57
C TRP A 210 20.53 13.88 -13.23
N SER A 211 19.43 13.43 -13.84
CA SER A 211 18.36 14.32 -14.31
C SER A 211 17.65 15.03 -13.16
N GLU A 212 16.76 15.95 -13.48
CA GLU A 212 15.71 16.38 -12.54
C GLU A 212 14.88 15.17 -12.06
N THR A 213 14.31 15.29 -10.85
CA THR A 213 13.42 14.27 -10.29
C THR A 213 12.12 14.24 -11.08
N LYS A 214 11.73 13.06 -11.56
CA LYS A 214 10.48 12.84 -12.29
C LYS A 214 9.61 11.85 -11.53
N GLY A 215 8.31 12.09 -11.57
CA GLY A 215 7.33 11.13 -11.08
C GLY A 215 7.28 9.88 -11.97
N ILE A 216 6.99 8.74 -11.35
CA ILE A 216 6.88 7.44 -11.97
C ILE A 216 5.52 6.86 -11.61
N ILE A 217 4.73 6.55 -12.63
CA ILE A 217 3.44 5.89 -12.48
C ILE A 217 3.52 4.50 -13.10
N GLU A 218 3.05 3.50 -12.36
CA GLU A 218 2.85 2.13 -12.85
C GLU A 218 1.48 1.65 -12.41
N LEU A 219 0.58 1.43 -13.38
CA LEU A 219 -0.73 0.82 -13.14
C LEU A 219 -0.67 -0.64 -13.58
N LYS A 220 -1.03 -1.56 -12.69
CA LYS A 220 -1.05 -2.98 -13.00
C LYS A 220 -2.35 -3.62 -12.56
N GLU A 221 -3.01 -4.30 -13.50
CA GLU A 221 -4.23 -5.08 -13.27
C GLU A 221 -3.91 -6.49 -12.74
N PHE A 222 -4.71 -6.97 -11.80
CA PHE A 222 -4.62 -8.32 -11.23
C PHE A 222 -6.01 -9.02 -11.24
N PRO A 223 -6.48 -9.49 -12.40
CA PRO A 223 -7.85 -10.02 -12.55
C PRO A 223 -8.03 -11.39 -11.88
N PHE A 224 -6.96 -12.17 -11.74
CA PHE A 224 -6.99 -13.45 -11.05
C PHE A 224 -6.73 -13.22 -9.56
N TRP A 225 -7.77 -13.34 -8.73
CA TRP A 225 -7.70 -12.97 -7.31
C TRP A 225 -8.00 -14.12 -6.34
N ARG A 226 -8.56 -15.24 -6.81
CA ARG A 226 -8.97 -16.35 -5.94
C ARG A 226 -7.80 -16.99 -5.19
N ASP A 227 -6.67 -17.22 -5.85
CA ASP A 227 -5.48 -17.78 -5.20
C ASP A 227 -4.87 -16.81 -4.19
N ASP A 228 -4.84 -15.52 -4.52
CA ASP A 228 -4.36 -14.48 -3.59
C ASP A 228 -5.30 -14.32 -2.39
N TYR A 229 -6.60 -14.52 -2.58
CA TYR A 229 -7.57 -14.57 -1.49
C TYR A 229 -7.40 -15.80 -0.60
N GLY A 230 -7.18 -16.98 -1.19
CA GLY A 230 -6.83 -18.19 -0.43
C GLY A 230 -5.57 -17.99 0.40
N ALA A 231 -4.54 -17.34 -0.17
CA ALA A 231 -3.34 -16.96 0.57
C ALA A 231 -3.63 -15.98 1.70
N PHE A 232 -4.51 -14.98 1.48
CA PHE A 232 -4.96 -14.08 2.54
C PHE A 232 -5.66 -14.84 3.69
N LEU A 233 -6.58 -15.76 3.38
CA LEU A 233 -7.27 -16.56 4.41
C LEU A 233 -6.30 -17.46 5.19
N ALA A 234 -5.30 -18.04 4.52
CA ALA A 234 -4.24 -18.80 5.20
C ALA A 234 -3.41 -17.91 6.14
N ALA A 235 -3.07 -16.68 5.70
CA ALA A 235 -2.39 -15.71 6.56
C ALA A 235 -3.27 -15.27 7.74
N LYS A 236 -4.57 -15.06 7.51
CA LYS A 236 -5.55 -14.80 8.57
C LYS A 236 -5.56 -15.92 9.60
N LYS A 237 -5.59 -17.17 9.17
CA LYS A 237 -5.56 -18.32 10.07
C LYS A 237 -4.30 -18.35 10.94
N LEU A 238 -3.14 -18.08 10.35
CA LEU A 238 -1.87 -17.98 11.09
C LEU A 238 -1.87 -16.80 12.07
N TRP A 239 -2.35 -15.64 11.62
CA TRP A 239 -2.46 -14.44 12.44
C TRP A 239 -3.41 -14.65 13.62
N GLU A 240 -4.53 -15.36 13.41
CA GLU A 240 -5.46 -15.73 14.49
C GLU A 240 -4.82 -16.67 15.50
N TRP A 241 -4.04 -17.66 15.03
CA TRP A 241 -3.29 -18.56 15.91
C TRP A 241 -2.27 -17.80 16.77
N GLU A 242 -1.52 -16.86 16.17
CA GLU A 242 -0.52 -16.03 16.87
C GLU A 242 -1.17 -15.10 17.91
N ASN A 243 -2.41 -14.65 17.67
CA ASN A 243 -3.11 -13.67 18.52
C ASN A 243 -4.27 -14.27 19.34
N ASP A 244 -4.32 -15.59 19.51
CA ASP A 244 -5.44 -16.32 20.15
C ASP A 244 -5.89 -15.69 21.48
N TYR A 245 -4.92 -15.38 22.36
CA TYR A 245 -5.19 -14.76 23.65
C TYR A 245 -5.97 -13.45 23.52
N TRP A 246 -5.47 -12.51 22.71
CA TRP A 246 -6.09 -11.19 22.54
C TRP A 246 -7.43 -11.28 21.81
N LEU A 247 -7.55 -12.21 20.86
CA LEU A 247 -8.78 -12.40 20.12
C LEU A 247 -9.91 -12.97 20.99
N LYS A 248 -9.60 -13.82 21.97
CA LYS A 248 -10.57 -14.25 23.00
C LYS A 248 -10.98 -13.09 23.90
N GLN A 249 -10.02 -12.29 24.37
CA GLN A 249 -10.33 -11.10 25.18
C GLN A 249 -11.20 -10.09 24.42
N ALA A 250 -10.96 -9.92 23.12
CA ALA A 250 -11.73 -9.03 22.25
C ALA A 250 -13.13 -9.56 21.89
N GLY A 251 -13.51 -10.76 22.33
CA GLY A 251 -14.76 -11.42 21.94
C GLY A 251 -14.81 -11.83 20.47
N TYR A 252 -13.66 -11.87 19.79
CA TYR A 252 -13.56 -12.28 18.41
C TYR A 252 -13.57 -13.81 18.30
N LEU A 253 -12.73 -14.52 19.05
CA LEU A 253 -12.80 -15.98 19.16
C LEU A 253 -13.67 -16.39 20.35
N LYS A 254 -14.31 -17.56 20.23
CA LYS A 254 -15.04 -18.20 21.32
C LYS A 254 -14.09 -19.04 22.18
#